data_AF-A0A6A4N7A0-F1
#
_entry.id   AF-A0A6A4N7A0-F1
#
_cell.length_a   1.000
_cell.length_b   1.000
_cell.length_c   1.000
_cell.angle_alpha   90.00
_cell.angle_beta   90.00
_cell.angle_gamma   90.00
#
_symmetry.space_group_name_H-M   'P 1'
#
loop_
_entity.id
_entity.type
_entity.pdbx_description
1 polymer ?
#
loop_
_entity_poly.entity_id
_entity_poly.type
_entity_poly.pdbx_seq_one_letter_code
_entity_poly.pdbx_strand_id
1 'polypeptide(L)' 'MRKFDPWPVFFKREWNRTWPFLVGFAVTGTIITKLSLGLTGGCKKL' A
#
# COMPACT_ATOMS: atom_id res chain seq x y z
N MET A 1 34.86 -16.58 3.61
CA MET A 1 33.46 -17.06 3.75
C MET A 1 32.52 -15.91 3.39
N ARG A 2 31.72 -16.00 2.31
CA ARG A 2 30.62 -15.03 2.12
C ARG A 2 29.66 -15.26 3.28
N LYS A 3 29.53 -14.28 4.18
CA LYS A 3 28.48 -14.31 5.20
C LYS A 3 27.16 -14.42 4.45
N PHE A 4 26.45 -15.51 4.69
CA PHE A 4 25.08 -15.63 4.23
C PHE A 4 24.30 -14.54 4.97
N ASP A 5 23.80 -13.56 4.24
CA ASP A 5 22.89 -12.55 4.77
C ASP A 5 21.46 -13.07 4.56
N PRO A 6 20.84 -13.70 5.58
CA PRO A 6 19.49 -14.26 5.46
C PRO A 6 18.44 -13.17 5.23
N TRP A 7 18.72 -11.96 5.71
CA TRP A 7 17.80 -10.83 5.74
C TRP A 7 17.18 -10.48 4.38
N PRO A 8 17.95 -10.23 3.31
CA PRO A 8 17.39 -10.00 1.98
C PRO A 8 16.58 -11.18 1.43
N VAL A 9 16.87 -12.42 1.84
CA VAL A 9 16.12 -13.61 1.40
C VAL A 9 14.76 -13.69 2.09
N PHE A 10 14.70 -13.46 3.41
CA PHE A 10 13.44 -13.41 4.16
C PHE A 10 12.57 -12.23 3.74
N PHE A 11 13.15 -11.03 3.63
CA PHE A 11 12.42 -9.85 3.17
C PHE A 11 11.87 -10.03 1.76
N LYS A 12 12.67 -10.54 0.82
CA LYS A 12 12.20 -10.75 -0.56
C LYS A 12 11.06 -11.77 -0.63
N ARG A 13 11.09 -12.80 0.22
CA ARG A 13 10.04 -13.84 0.25
C ARG A 13 8.77 -13.35 0.92
N GLU A 14 8.89 -12.67 2.06
CA GLU A 14 7.75 -12.13 2.82
C GLU A 14 7.10 -10.95 2.08
N TRP A 15 7.91 -10.06 1.51
CA TRP A 15 7.43 -8.94 0.70
C TRP A 15 6.66 -9.45 -0.52
N ASN A 16 7.13 -10.48 -1.23
CA ASN A 16 6.39 -11.05 -2.36
C ASN A 16 5.00 -11.61 -2.00
N ARG A 17 4.76 -12.00 -0.73
CA ARG A 17 3.45 -12.52 -0.29
C ARG A 17 2.55 -11.45 0.31
N THR A 18 3.12 -10.46 1.00
CA THR A 18 2.38 -9.41 1.72
C THR A 18 2.19 -8.12 0.92
N TRP A 19 3.01 -7.89 -0.12
CA TRP A 19 2.90 -6.74 -1.02
C TRP A 19 1.50 -6.51 -1.61
N PRO A 20 0.77 -7.53 -2.11
CA PRO A 20 -0.59 -7.31 -2.61
C PRO A 20 -1.56 -6.78 -1.54
N PHE A 21 -1.35 -7.11 -0.26
CA PHE A 21 -2.14 -6.54 0.83
C PHE A 21 -1.83 -5.06 1.07
N LEU A 22 -0.56 -4.67 1.04
CA LEU A 22 -0.16 -3.27 1.20
C LEU A 22 -0.67 -2.41 0.03
N VAL A 23 -0.56 -2.92 -1.19
CA VAL A 23 -1.12 -2.26 -2.38
C VAL A 23 -2.64 -2.17 -2.28
N GLY A 24 -3.33 -3.25 -1.93
CA GLY A 24 -4.78 -3.26 -1.74
C GLY A 24 -5.24 -2.29 -0.64
N PHE A 25 -4.52 -2.21 0.47
CA PHE A 25 -4.80 -1.29 1.57
C PHE A 25 -4.62 0.17 1.13
N ALA A 26 -3.52 0.49 0.44
CA ALA A 26 -3.27 1.83 -0.08
C ALA A 26 -4.34 2.23 -1.11
N VAL A 27 -4.64 1.37 -2.08
CA VAL A 27 -5.66 1.61 -3.11
C VAL A 27 -7.03 1.83 -2.46
N THR A 28 -7.44 0.96 -1.56
CA THR A 28 -8.72 1.08 -0.85
C THR A 28 -8.77 2.36 -0.02
N GLY A 29 -7.70 2.70 0.70
CA GLY A 29 -7.57 3.95 1.45
C GLY A 29 -7.69 5.18 0.55
N THR A 30 -7.06 5.17 -0.63
CA THR A 30 -7.21 6.28 -1.59
C THR A 30 -8.62 6.37 -2.16
N ILE A 31 -9.28 5.25 -2.47
CA ILE A 31 -10.66 5.22 -2.96
C ILE A 31 -11.59 5.76 -1.88
N ILE A 32 -11.50 5.26 -0.65
CA ILE A 32 -12.30 5.74 0.49
C ILE A 32 -12.04 7.23 0.72
N THR A 33 -10.79 7.68 0.68
CA THR A 33 -10.45 9.11 0.83
C THR A 33 -11.07 9.95 -0.28
N LYS A 34 -11.03 9.49 -1.53
CA LYS A 34 -11.69 10.17 -2.66
C LYS A 34 -13.20 10.19 -2.52
N LEU A 35 -13.82 9.10 -2.05
CA LEU A 35 -15.26 9.03 -1.81
C LEU A 35 -15.67 9.92 -0.64
N SER A 36 -14.93 9.91 0.46
CA SER A 36 -15.14 10.81 1.60
C SER A 36 -14.97 12.27 1.17
N LEU A 37 -13.94 12.61 0.39
CA LEU A 37 -13.79 13.96 -0.15
C LEU A 37 -14.87 14.31 -1.19
N GLY A 38 -15.39 13.35 -1.95
CA GLY A 38 -16.51 13.55 -2.88
C GLY A 38 -17.85 13.74 -2.17
N LEU A 39 -18.05 13.10 -1.01
CA LEU A 39 -19.26 13.18 -0.19
C LEU A 39 -19.23 14.35 0.81
N THR A 40 -18.04 14.86 1.16
CA THR A 40 -17.84 16.02 2.05
C THR A 40 -17.39 17.29 1.29
N GLY A 41 -17.14 17.20 -0.02
CA GLY A 41 -16.55 18.25 -0.86
C GLY A 41 -17.45 18.73 -2.01
N GLY A 42 -18.77 18.81 -1.80
CA GLY A 42 -19.71 19.52 -2.69
C GLY A 42 -19.47 21.03 -2.84
N CYS A 43 -18.27 21.52 -2.52
CA CYS A 43 -17.83 22.89 -2.76
C CYS A 43 -16.34 22.89 -3.13
N LYS A 44 -16.03 22.43 -4.34
CA LYS A 44 -15.12 23.12 -5.28
C LYS A 44 -15.56 22.80 -6.70
N LYS A 45 -16.64 23.48 -7.09
CA LYS A 45 -16.89 23.90 -8.46
C LYS A 45 -16.19 25.25 -8.62
N LEU A 46 -15.47 25.42 -9.74
CA LEU A 46 -14.72 26.60 -10.19
C LEU A 46 -13.30 26.76 -9.61
#